data_AF-I0X5X6-F1
#
_entry.id   AF-I0X5X6-F1
#
_cell.length_a   1.000
_cell.length_b   1.000
_cell.length_c   1.000
_cell.angle_alpha   90.00
_cell.angle_beta   90.00
_cell.angle_gamma   90.00
#
_symmetry.space_group_name_H-M   'P 1'
#
loop_
_entity.id
_entity.type
_entity.pdbx_description
1 polymer ?
#
loop_
_entity_poly.entity_id
_entity_poly.type
_entity_poly.pdbx_seq_one_letter_code
_entity_poly.pdbx_strand_id
1 'polypeptide(L)'
;MLENWGLRFSESIATDISCARITMVSSNNNPAENPYTQVLNYPMWIKVLSQENAAQGATLYWPTPLEITDTKLSSAYLISSPEAGEIKIKRNTYTEEGSLIDTNPFTITRMNEGQEKGTKILAALIKGKITGLYNLSSREDAKILVLPDQYFLNTPMNNYSAEQKGNDFANFDFTVNQILRLSGEEELADLQEHKK
;
A
#
# COMPACT_ATOMS: atom_id res chain seq x y z
N MET A 1 5.27 -18.78 -5.48
CA MET A 1 5.15 -19.22 -4.06
C MET A 1 3.80 -18.81 -3.49
N LEU A 2 3.46 -17.52 -3.47
CA LEU A 2 2.17 -17.01 -3.00
C LEU A 2 0.97 -17.51 -3.83
N GLU A 3 1.15 -17.75 -5.13
CA GLU A 3 0.10 -18.30 -6.00
C GLU A 3 -0.37 -19.68 -5.54
N ASN A 4 0.50 -20.48 -4.93
CA ASN A 4 0.14 -21.78 -4.35
C ASN A 4 -0.80 -21.66 -3.14
N TRP A 5 -0.82 -20.48 -2.52
CA TRP A 5 -1.70 -20.16 -1.39
C TRP A 5 -2.89 -19.29 -1.82
N GLY A 6 -3.13 -19.17 -3.14
CA GLY A 6 -4.30 -18.47 -3.69
C GLY A 6 -4.16 -16.95 -3.78
N LEU A 7 -2.93 -16.42 -3.72
CA LEU A 7 -2.64 -14.99 -3.86
C LEU A 7 -1.69 -14.71 -5.03
N ARG A 8 -2.04 -13.72 -5.84
CA ARG A 8 -1.20 -13.25 -6.95
C ARG A 8 -1.00 -11.75 -6.86
N PHE A 9 0.20 -11.28 -7.20
CA PHE A 9 0.45 -9.86 -7.43
C PHE A 9 -0.01 -9.51 -8.83
N SER A 10 -0.79 -8.45 -8.99
CA SER A 10 -1.10 -7.94 -10.33
C SER A 10 0.16 -7.32 -10.95
N GLU A 11 0.22 -7.27 -12.27
CA GLU A 11 1.28 -6.53 -12.98
C GLU A 11 0.90 -5.04 -13.13
N SER A 12 0.53 -4.40 -12.02
CA SER A 12 0.12 -3.00 -11.99
C SER A 12 0.52 -2.33 -10.67
N ILE A 13 0.50 -1.00 -10.64
CA ILE A 13 0.60 -0.22 -9.40
C ILE A 13 -0.77 0.37 -9.10
N ALA A 14 -1.24 0.20 -7.87
CA ALA A 14 -2.50 0.79 -7.44
C ALA A 14 -2.33 2.30 -7.27
N THR A 15 -3.39 3.03 -7.58
CA THR A 15 -3.47 4.47 -7.33
C THR A 15 -4.78 4.82 -6.67
N ASP A 16 -4.82 5.89 -5.89
CA ASP A 16 -6.04 6.35 -5.22
C ASP A 16 -6.10 7.87 -5.21
N ILE A 17 -7.31 8.42 -5.11
CA ILE A 17 -7.58 9.83 -4.83
C ILE A 17 -7.20 10.14 -3.37
N SER A 18 -7.44 9.18 -2.47
CA SER A 18 -7.00 9.25 -1.08
C SER A 18 -5.50 8.98 -1.00
N CYS A 19 -4.70 10.03 -1.17
CA CYS A 19 -3.26 9.92 -1.25
C CYS A 19 -2.50 11.01 -0.51
N ALA A 20 -1.22 10.77 -0.27
CA ALA A 20 -0.32 11.71 0.37
C ALA A 20 -0.07 12.94 -0.51
N ARG A 21 0.11 14.09 0.14
CA ARG A 21 0.38 15.37 -0.53
C ARG A 21 1.87 15.66 -0.52
N ILE A 22 2.41 15.93 -1.68
CA ILE A 22 3.79 16.34 -1.89
C ILE A 22 3.81 17.87 -1.96
N THR A 23 4.62 18.50 -1.10
CA THR A 23 4.88 19.94 -1.17
C THR A 23 6.21 20.19 -1.84
N MET A 24 6.20 20.85 -2.99
CA MET A 24 7.40 21.23 -3.72
C MET A 24 7.67 22.73 -3.52
N VAL A 25 8.89 23.06 -3.10
CA VAL A 25 9.34 24.44 -2.89
C VAL A 25 10.54 24.68 -3.78
N SER A 26 10.47 25.71 -4.64
CA SER A 26 11.61 26.16 -5.43
C SER A 26 12.47 27.12 -4.60
N SER A 27 13.79 26.92 -4.62
CA SER A 27 14.77 27.75 -3.90
C SER A 27 15.23 28.99 -4.67
N ASN A 28 14.62 29.31 -5.82
CA ASN A 28 14.96 30.52 -6.57
C ASN A 28 14.41 31.76 -5.83
N ASN A 29 15.32 32.41 -5.10
CA ASN A 29 15.11 33.51 -4.16
C ASN A 29 14.58 34.81 -4.79
N ASN A 30 13.27 34.92 -4.99
CA ASN A 30 12.61 36.24 -4.94
C ASN A 30 11.15 36.15 -4.45
N PRO A 31 10.89 36.35 -3.15
CA PRO A 31 9.57 36.16 -2.54
C PRO A 31 8.52 37.21 -2.94
N ALA A 32 8.90 38.26 -3.68
CA ALA A 32 8.01 39.34 -4.09
C ALA A 32 7.27 39.09 -5.42
N GLU A 33 7.72 38.14 -6.25
CA GLU A 33 7.20 38.00 -7.63
C GLU A 33 6.55 36.66 -7.96
N ASN A 34 6.82 35.56 -7.23
CA ASN A 34 6.01 34.34 -7.27
C ASN A 34 6.43 33.32 -6.18
N PRO A 35 5.62 33.07 -5.15
CA PRO A 35 5.83 31.94 -4.25
C PRO A 35 5.39 30.66 -4.94
N TYR A 36 6.26 30.04 -5.76
CA TYR A 36 5.96 28.76 -6.42
C TYR A 36 6.04 27.56 -5.46
N THR A 37 5.32 27.62 -4.34
CA THR A 37 5.02 26.43 -3.55
C THR A 37 3.85 25.72 -4.20
N GLN A 38 4.09 24.54 -4.76
CA GLN A 38 3.03 23.70 -5.32
C GLN A 38 2.79 22.51 -4.40
N VAL A 39 1.53 22.32 -4.02
CA VAL A 39 1.08 21.13 -3.31
C VAL A 39 0.37 20.24 -4.33
N LEU A 40 0.87 19.03 -4.51
CA LEU A 40 0.28 18.06 -5.41
C LEU A 40 -0.09 16.79 -4.65
N ASN A 41 -1.26 16.23 -4.94
CA ASN A 41 -1.64 14.90 -4.52
C ASN A 41 -0.85 13.88 -5.35
N TYR A 42 -0.20 12.91 -4.71
CA TYR A 42 0.56 11.88 -5.41
C TYR A 42 -0.19 10.54 -5.40
N PRO A 43 -0.89 10.16 -6.49
CA PRO A 43 -1.88 9.09 -6.43
C PRO A 43 -1.33 7.69 -6.10
N MET A 44 -0.03 7.44 -6.31
CA MET A 44 0.60 6.16 -5.97
C MET A 44 0.94 6.03 -4.47
N TRP A 45 0.88 7.12 -3.71
CA TRP A 45 1.08 7.12 -2.26
C TRP A 45 -0.26 7.07 -1.56
N ILE A 46 -0.86 5.89 -1.53
CA ILE A 46 -2.23 5.68 -1.05
C ILE A 46 -2.28 5.84 0.46
N LYS A 47 -3.16 6.73 0.94
CA LYS A 47 -3.53 6.83 2.35
C LYS A 47 -4.81 6.04 2.58
N VAL A 48 -4.64 4.87 3.17
CA VAL A 48 -5.73 3.99 3.59
C VAL A 48 -6.43 4.61 4.79
N LEU A 49 -7.72 4.84 4.66
CA LEU A 49 -8.57 5.32 5.74
C LEU A 49 -8.68 4.28 6.86
N SER A 50 -9.16 4.70 8.03
CA SER A 50 -9.43 3.80 9.15
C SER A 50 -10.36 2.65 8.72
N GLN A 51 -9.92 1.42 8.96
CA GLN A 51 -10.65 0.17 8.68
C GLN A 51 -10.60 -0.72 9.93
N GLU A 52 -11.46 -1.75 9.98
CA GLU A 52 -11.51 -2.72 11.10
C GLU A 52 -10.12 -3.30 11.42
N ASN A 53 -9.32 -3.54 10.38
CA ASN A 53 -7.98 -4.10 10.49
C ASN A 53 -6.86 -3.07 10.69
N ALA A 54 -7.17 -1.78 10.53
CA ALA A 54 -6.23 -0.67 10.60
C ALA A 54 -6.92 0.56 11.20
N ALA A 55 -7.12 0.56 12.52
CA ALA A 55 -7.89 1.59 13.21
C ALA A 55 -7.33 3.02 13.00
N GLN A 56 -6.02 3.18 12.82
CA GLN A 56 -5.38 4.47 12.56
C GLN A 56 -5.21 4.79 11.07
N GLY A 57 -5.60 3.89 10.17
CA GLY A 57 -5.22 3.94 8.75
C GLY A 57 -3.76 3.51 8.53
N ALA A 58 -3.30 3.64 7.28
CA ALA A 58 -1.93 3.36 6.89
C ALA A 58 -1.58 4.07 5.56
N THR A 59 -0.31 4.37 5.32
CA THR A 59 0.18 4.96 4.07
C THR A 59 1.02 3.94 3.30
N LEU A 60 0.70 3.70 2.03
CA LEU A 60 1.42 2.80 1.13
C LEU A 60 2.06 3.62 0.00
N TYR A 61 3.30 3.33 -0.39
CA TYR A 61 4.08 4.23 -1.26
C TYR A 61 4.26 3.79 -2.70
N TRP A 62 4.09 2.52 -3.03
CA TRP A 62 3.87 2.05 -4.42
C TRP A 62 3.26 0.65 -4.36
N PRO A 63 2.05 0.51 -3.79
CA PRO A 63 1.48 -0.81 -3.56
C PRO A 63 1.14 -1.49 -4.89
N THR A 64 1.53 -2.75 -5.02
CA THR A 64 1.07 -3.61 -6.12
C THR A 64 -0.25 -4.26 -5.70
N PRO A 65 -1.36 -4.07 -6.40
CA PRO A 65 -2.63 -4.68 -5.99
C PRO A 65 -2.53 -6.21 -5.99
N LEU A 66 -3.27 -6.81 -5.06
CA LEU A 66 -3.35 -8.26 -4.91
C LEU A 66 -4.62 -8.79 -5.56
N GLU A 67 -4.51 -9.95 -6.18
CA GLU A 67 -5.62 -10.72 -6.72
C GLU A 67 -5.77 -12.00 -5.89
N ILE A 68 -6.95 -12.18 -5.29
CA ILE A 68 -7.28 -13.38 -4.54
C ILE A 68 -7.91 -14.39 -5.49
N THR A 69 -7.21 -15.51 -5.69
CA THR A 69 -7.68 -16.63 -6.53
C THR A 69 -8.43 -17.67 -5.70
N ASP A 70 -8.00 -17.90 -4.45
CA ASP A 70 -8.68 -18.82 -3.53
C ASP A 70 -9.18 -18.07 -2.28
N THR A 71 -10.51 -17.89 -2.21
CA THR A 71 -11.19 -17.20 -1.11
C THR A 71 -11.34 -18.04 0.15
N LYS A 72 -11.03 -19.35 0.11
CA LYS A 72 -11.12 -20.22 1.29
C LYS A 72 -9.96 -20.02 2.25
N LEU A 73 -8.77 -19.75 1.71
CA LEU A 73 -7.53 -19.62 2.47
C LEU A 73 -7.12 -18.15 2.64
N SER A 74 -7.44 -17.31 1.65
CA SER A 74 -6.98 -15.92 1.59
C SER A 74 -8.16 -14.95 1.63
N SER A 75 -8.06 -13.93 2.47
CA SER A 75 -9.04 -12.85 2.58
C SER A 75 -8.38 -11.48 2.37
N ALA A 76 -9.15 -10.53 1.85
CA ALA A 76 -8.71 -9.14 1.74
C ALA A 76 -8.57 -8.54 3.14
N TYR A 77 -7.43 -7.91 3.42
CA TYR A 77 -7.11 -7.36 4.73
C TYR A 77 -7.14 -5.83 4.74
N LEU A 78 -6.51 -5.21 3.73
CA LEU A 78 -6.60 -3.77 3.46
C LEU A 78 -7.16 -3.57 2.06
N ILE A 79 -8.10 -2.64 1.93
CA ILE A 79 -8.70 -2.26 0.66
C ILE A 79 -8.51 -0.76 0.40
N SER A 80 -8.43 -0.38 -0.88
CA SER A 80 -8.41 1.01 -1.30
C SER A 80 -9.82 1.63 -1.34
N SER A 81 -9.90 2.92 -1.67
CA SER A 81 -11.15 3.58 -2.02
C SER A 81 -11.82 2.94 -3.25
N PRO A 82 -13.16 3.01 -3.40
CA PRO A 82 -13.87 2.63 -4.63
C PRO A 82 -13.41 3.39 -5.88
N GLU A 83 -12.83 4.58 -5.70
CA GLU A 83 -12.34 5.44 -6.78
C GLU A 83 -10.87 5.13 -7.17
N ALA A 84 -10.29 4.07 -6.65
CA ALA A 84 -8.92 3.68 -6.94
C ALA A 84 -8.72 3.22 -8.39
N GLY A 85 -7.59 3.56 -8.97
CA GLY A 85 -7.16 3.16 -10.32
C GLY A 85 -5.98 2.18 -10.30
N GLU A 86 -5.53 1.76 -11.48
CA GLU A 86 -4.35 0.92 -11.63
C GLU A 86 -3.51 1.30 -12.86
N ILE A 87 -2.21 1.50 -12.66
CA ILE A 87 -1.26 1.73 -13.75
C ILE A 87 -0.65 0.39 -14.13
N LYS A 88 -1.01 -0.14 -15.31
CA LYS A 88 -0.51 -1.42 -15.81
C LYS A 88 0.95 -1.31 -16.25
N ILE A 89 1.77 -2.26 -15.80
CA ILE A 89 3.18 -2.35 -16.17
C ILE A 89 3.26 -3.12 -17.50
N LYS A 90 3.74 -2.47 -18.57
CA LYS A 90 3.96 -3.14 -19.85
C LYS A 90 5.30 -3.86 -19.82
N ARG A 91 5.28 -5.18 -19.57
CA ARG A 91 6.51 -6.02 -19.60
C ARG A 91 6.96 -6.42 -21.00
N ASN A 92 6.20 -6.13 -22.04
CA ASN A 92 6.35 -6.77 -23.34
C ASN A 92 6.87 -5.81 -24.42
N THR A 93 8.18 -5.54 -24.41
CA THR A 93 8.90 -5.20 -25.64
C THR A 93 10.37 -5.55 -25.45
N TYR A 94 10.80 -6.71 -25.97
CA TYR A 94 12.23 -7.04 -26.15
C TYR A 94 12.92 -6.14 -27.20
N THR A 95 12.23 -5.12 -27.73
CA THR A 95 12.67 -4.19 -28.77
C THR A 95 12.59 -2.71 -28.35
N GLU A 96 12.05 -2.40 -27.18
CA GLU A 96 12.03 -1.05 -26.62
C GLU A 96 12.57 -1.14 -25.21
N GLU A 97 13.38 -0.18 -24.78
CA GLU A 97 13.76 -0.02 -23.37
C GLU A 97 12.49 -0.22 -22.52
N GLY A 98 12.41 -1.32 -21.76
CA GLY A 98 11.19 -1.71 -21.08
C GLY A 98 10.58 -0.51 -20.38
N SER A 99 9.33 -0.17 -20.70
CA SER A 99 8.78 1.12 -20.31
C SER A 99 8.85 1.27 -18.79
N LEU A 100 9.77 2.11 -18.33
CA LEU A 100 9.93 2.39 -16.91
C LEU A 100 8.62 2.96 -16.38
N ILE A 101 8.31 2.63 -15.13
CA ILE A 101 7.16 3.18 -14.45
C ILE A 101 7.41 4.68 -14.28
N ASP A 102 6.54 5.51 -14.85
CA ASP A 102 6.64 6.94 -14.68
C ASP A 102 6.27 7.29 -13.23
N THR A 103 7.26 7.75 -12.47
CA THR A 103 7.08 8.19 -11.08
C THR A 103 6.84 9.69 -10.98
N ASN A 104 6.83 10.42 -12.11
CA ASN A 104 6.70 11.87 -12.09
C ASN A 104 5.28 12.29 -11.68
N PRO A 105 5.15 13.05 -10.59
CA PRO A 105 3.86 13.44 -10.01
C PRO A 105 2.94 14.18 -11.01
N PHE A 106 3.51 14.97 -11.92
CA PHE A 106 2.75 15.77 -12.89
C PHE A 106 2.16 14.95 -14.04
N THR A 107 2.84 13.89 -14.47
CA THR A 107 2.36 12.99 -15.52
C THR A 107 1.37 11.97 -14.97
N ILE A 108 1.62 11.42 -13.78
CA ILE A 108 0.75 10.41 -13.15
C ILE A 108 -0.66 10.95 -12.94
N THR A 109 -0.79 12.19 -12.45
CA THR A 109 -2.10 12.81 -12.19
C THR A 109 -2.97 12.85 -13.45
N ARG A 110 -2.36 13.05 -14.62
CA ARG A 110 -3.06 13.04 -15.92
C ARG A 110 -3.37 11.63 -16.42
N MET A 111 -2.49 10.66 -16.14
CA MET A 111 -2.71 9.26 -16.54
C MET A 111 -3.88 8.62 -15.79
N ASN A 112 -4.17 9.06 -14.56
CA ASN A 112 -5.26 8.54 -13.75
C ASN A 112 -6.65 9.00 -14.19
N GLU A 113 -6.78 10.09 -14.95
CA GLU A 113 -8.09 10.67 -15.33
C GLU A 113 -8.92 9.81 -16.31
N GLY A 114 -8.37 8.71 -16.84
CA GLY A 114 -9.04 7.83 -17.80
C GLY A 114 -9.01 6.34 -17.47
N GLN A 115 -8.64 5.96 -16.25
CA GLN A 115 -8.53 4.55 -15.85
C GLN A 115 -9.84 3.98 -15.30
N GLU A 116 -10.00 2.67 -15.45
CA GLU A 116 -11.11 1.94 -14.82
C GLU A 116 -10.95 1.98 -13.31
N LYS A 117 -11.96 2.55 -12.65
CA LYS A 117 -11.98 2.73 -11.20
C LYS A 117 -12.59 1.51 -10.52
N GLY A 118 -12.03 1.15 -9.38
CA GLY A 118 -12.59 0.13 -8.53
C GLY A 118 -11.72 -0.17 -7.32
N THR A 119 -12.34 -0.65 -6.26
CA THR A 119 -11.64 -1.07 -5.04
C THR A 119 -10.55 -2.09 -5.35
N LYS A 120 -9.34 -1.81 -4.87
CA LYS A 120 -8.16 -2.65 -5.00
C LYS A 120 -7.80 -3.25 -3.65
N ILE A 121 -7.31 -4.49 -3.66
CA ILE A 121 -6.82 -5.16 -2.45
C ILE A 121 -5.36 -4.77 -2.28
N LEU A 122 -5.08 -4.07 -1.17
CA LEU A 122 -3.76 -3.53 -0.84
C LEU A 122 -3.01 -4.39 0.18
N ALA A 123 -3.69 -5.29 0.89
CA ALA A 123 -3.06 -6.33 1.69
C ALA A 123 -4.01 -7.52 1.79
N ALA A 124 -3.46 -8.72 1.99
CA ALA A 124 -4.25 -9.95 2.14
C ALA A 124 -3.73 -10.81 3.30
N LEU A 125 -4.66 -11.44 4.01
CA LEU A 125 -4.38 -12.38 5.08
C LEU A 125 -4.60 -13.80 4.58
N ILE A 126 -3.61 -14.66 4.74
CA ILE A 126 -3.70 -16.10 4.54
C ILE A 126 -3.87 -16.74 5.90
N LYS A 127 -4.93 -17.51 6.11
CA LYS A 127 -5.18 -18.22 7.36
C LYS A 127 -5.56 -19.67 7.12
N GLY A 128 -4.95 -20.57 7.90
CA GLY A 128 -5.28 -21.99 7.94
C GLY A 128 -4.15 -22.87 7.42
N LYS A 129 -4.52 -23.99 6.80
CA LYS A 129 -3.55 -25.02 6.40
C LYS A 129 -2.76 -24.58 5.18
N ILE A 130 -1.46 -24.38 5.35
CA ILE A 130 -0.53 -24.14 4.25
C ILE A 130 0.34 -25.36 4.01
N THR A 131 0.60 -25.62 2.73
CA THR A 131 1.55 -26.63 2.28
C THR A 131 2.77 -25.94 1.70
N GLY A 132 3.95 -26.47 2.03
CA GLY A 132 5.21 -26.05 1.45
C GLY A 132 5.28 -26.41 -0.03
N LEU A 133 5.83 -25.50 -0.84
CA LEU A 133 5.99 -25.73 -2.28
C LEU A 133 7.14 -26.73 -2.57
N TYR A 134 8.22 -26.65 -1.79
CA TYR A 134 9.44 -27.44 -1.98
C TYR A 134 9.67 -28.49 -0.88
N ASN A 135 8.80 -28.53 0.13
CA ASN A 135 8.80 -29.52 1.20
C ASN A 135 7.37 -29.98 1.47
N LEU A 136 7.18 -31.28 1.69
CA LEU A 136 5.89 -31.89 2.06
C LEU A 136 5.41 -31.48 3.48
N SER A 137 6.11 -30.57 4.13
CA SER A 137 5.74 -30.03 5.43
C SER A 137 4.48 -29.18 5.27
N SER A 138 3.43 -29.52 6.03
CA SER A 138 2.23 -28.70 6.16
C SER A 138 2.15 -28.10 7.55
N ARG A 139 1.66 -26.88 7.63
CA ARG A 139 1.30 -26.23 8.90
C ARG A 139 -0.21 -26.04 8.89
N GLU A 140 -0.91 -26.61 9.87
CA GLU A 140 -2.38 -26.63 9.92
C GLU A 140 -2.98 -25.27 10.28
N ASP A 141 -2.26 -24.47 11.06
CA ASP A 141 -2.67 -23.12 11.47
C ASP A 141 -1.54 -22.13 11.23
N ALA A 142 -1.40 -21.72 9.97
CA ALA A 142 -0.54 -20.60 9.61
C ALA A 142 -1.37 -19.34 9.44
N LYS A 143 -0.82 -18.22 9.94
CA LYS A 143 -1.31 -16.88 9.67
C LYS A 143 -0.21 -16.12 8.95
N ILE A 144 -0.47 -15.62 7.75
CA ILE A 144 0.50 -14.85 6.95
C ILE A 144 -0.20 -13.60 6.43
N LEU A 145 0.31 -12.42 6.80
CA LEU A 145 -0.13 -11.16 6.23
C LEU A 145 0.81 -10.77 5.08
N VAL A 146 0.24 -10.46 3.93
CA VAL A 146 0.97 -10.07 2.72
C VAL A 146 0.71 -8.59 2.45
N LEU A 147 1.78 -7.80 2.49
CA LEU A 147 1.79 -6.39 2.11
C LEU A 147 2.69 -6.20 0.88
N PRO A 148 2.14 -5.76 -0.25
CA PRO A 148 2.84 -5.61 -1.52
C PRO A 148 3.51 -4.23 -1.65
N ASP A 149 4.18 -3.76 -0.58
CA ASP A 149 4.87 -2.47 -0.55
C ASP A 149 6.20 -2.58 0.20
N GLN A 150 7.31 -2.41 -0.53
CA GLN A 150 8.65 -2.48 0.03
C GLN A 150 9.03 -1.26 0.90
N TYR A 151 8.32 -0.14 0.76
CA TYR A 151 8.62 1.10 1.48
C TYR A 151 7.67 1.36 2.66
N PHE A 152 6.78 0.42 2.95
CA PHE A 152 5.79 0.55 4.02
C PHE A 152 6.40 0.95 5.38
N LEU A 153 7.54 0.35 5.73
CA LEU A 153 8.28 0.62 6.97
C LEU A 153 9.48 1.57 6.77
N ASN A 154 9.59 2.23 5.62
CA ASN A 154 10.70 3.10 5.33
C ASN A 154 10.58 4.41 6.11
N THR A 155 11.52 4.65 7.05
CA THR A 155 11.50 5.82 7.92
C THR A 155 11.53 7.16 7.14
N PRO A 156 12.42 7.38 6.14
CA PRO A 156 12.36 8.57 5.30
C PRO A 156 10.99 8.83 4.66
N MET A 157 10.36 7.80 4.09
CA MET A 157 9.06 7.94 3.42
C MET A 157 7.94 8.26 4.40
N ASN A 158 7.90 7.58 5.55
CA ASN A 158 6.93 7.82 6.62
C ASN A 158 7.06 9.22 7.23
N ASN A 159 8.28 9.73 7.37
CA ASN A 159 8.47 11.10 7.82
C ASN A 159 8.05 12.14 6.78
N TYR A 160 8.19 11.81 5.50
CA TYR A 160 7.90 12.75 4.40
C TYR A 160 6.39 12.91 4.14
N SER A 161 5.60 11.87 4.35
CA SER A 161 4.14 11.85 4.12
C SER A 161 3.29 12.30 5.31
N ALA A 162 3.94 12.61 6.43
CA ALA A 162 3.29 13.04 7.66
C ALA A 162 2.61 14.41 7.48
N GLU A 163 1.33 14.50 7.86
CA GLU A 163 0.48 15.68 7.61
C GLU A 163 0.64 16.82 8.62
N GLN A 164 1.36 16.63 9.74
CA GLN A 164 1.58 17.65 10.76
C GLN A 164 3.01 17.62 11.31
N LYS A 165 3.34 18.55 12.23
CA LYS A 165 4.62 18.65 12.97
C LYS A 165 4.89 17.44 13.91
N GLY A 166 4.57 16.23 13.48
CA GLY A 166 4.83 14.98 14.15
C GLY A 166 5.03 13.88 13.10
N ASN A 167 5.80 12.86 13.44
CA ASN A 167 6.04 11.74 12.53
C ASN A 167 4.75 10.93 12.35
N ASP A 168 4.48 10.46 11.12
CA ASP A 168 3.40 9.51 10.87
C ASP A 168 3.85 8.12 11.34
N PHE A 169 3.28 7.69 12.47
CA PHE A 169 3.52 6.37 13.06
C PHE A 169 2.44 5.36 12.69
N ALA A 170 1.46 5.71 11.84
CA ALA A 170 0.35 4.81 11.52
C ALA A 170 0.83 3.47 10.96
N ASN A 171 1.84 3.48 10.08
CA ASN A 171 2.44 2.26 9.51
C ASN A 171 3.16 1.40 10.56
N PHE A 172 3.80 2.05 11.54
CA PHE A 172 4.48 1.38 12.63
C PHE A 172 3.46 0.76 13.60
N ASP A 173 2.48 1.55 14.04
CA ASP A 173 1.39 1.09 14.91
C ASP A 173 0.64 -0.07 14.27
N PHE A 174 0.31 0.03 12.98
CA PHE A 174 -0.28 -1.06 12.22
C PHE A 174 0.61 -2.30 12.27
N THR A 175 1.90 -2.18 11.96
CA THR A 175 2.81 -3.33 11.95
C THR A 175 2.93 -4.00 13.31
N VAL A 176 3.00 -3.23 14.39
CA VAL A 176 3.04 -3.75 15.77
C VAL A 176 1.76 -4.52 16.08
N ASN A 177 0.59 -3.96 15.79
CA ASN A 177 -0.70 -4.64 15.98
C ASN A 177 -0.76 -5.95 15.19
N GLN A 178 -0.28 -5.96 13.95
CA GLN A 178 -0.28 -7.16 13.12
C GLN A 178 0.67 -8.24 13.66
N ILE A 179 1.84 -7.87 14.17
CA ILE A 179 2.76 -8.82 14.79
C ILE A 179 2.13 -9.46 16.03
N LEU A 180 1.45 -8.67 16.87
CA LEU A 180 0.73 -9.18 18.04
C LEU A 180 -0.38 -10.16 17.63
N ARG A 181 -1.23 -9.78 16.67
CA ARG A 181 -2.33 -10.64 16.15
C ARG A 181 -1.81 -11.93 15.50
N LEU A 182 -0.72 -11.86 14.75
CA LEU A 182 -0.07 -13.03 14.15
C LEU A 182 0.56 -13.96 15.19
N SER A 183 1.00 -13.41 16.33
CA SER A 183 1.55 -14.17 17.47
C SER A 183 0.47 -14.78 18.37
N GLY A 184 -0.80 -14.45 18.16
CA GLY A 184 -1.93 -14.92 18.96
C GLY A 184 -2.27 -14.02 20.15
N GLU A 185 -1.65 -12.83 20.25
CA GLU A 185 -1.89 -11.83 21.29
C GLU A 185 -2.95 -10.81 20.83
N GLU A 186 -4.12 -11.31 20.41
CA GLU A 186 -5.19 -10.47 19.84
C GLU A 186 -5.75 -9.47 20.88
N GLU A 187 -5.91 -9.88 22.14
CA GLU A 187 -6.38 -9.01 23.23
C GLU A 187 -5.45 -7.80 23.49
N LEU A 188 -4.14 -8.00 23.36
CA LEU A 188 -3.14 -6.94 23.52
C LEU A 188 -3.16 -5.96 22.35
N ALA A 189 -3.36 -6.47 21.13
CA ALA A 189 -3.55 -5.63 19.95
C ALA A 189 -4.81 -4.76 20.07
N ASP A 190 -5.91 -5.33 20.56
CA ASP A 190 -7.17 -4.59 20.72
C ASP A 190 -7.05 -3.50 21.81
N LEU A 191 -6.32 -3.77 22.90
CA LEU A 191 -6.00 -2.78 23.93
C LEU A 191 -5.19 -1.59 23.38
N GLN A 192 -4.32 -1.81 22.40
CA GLN A 192 -3.57 -0.75 21.74
C GLN A 192 -4.46 0.09 20.83
N GLU A 193 -5.42 -0.53 20.13
CA GLU A 193 -6.36 0.16 19.25
C GLU A 193 -7.42 0.98 20.02
N HIS A 194 -7.84 0.52 21.20
CA HIS A 194 -8.84 1.18 22.04
C HIS A 194 -8.32 2.32 22.93
N LYS A 195 -7.01 2.62 22.92
CA LYS A 195 -6.41 3.64 23.80
C LYS A 195 -6.55 5.09 23.31
N LYS A 196 -7.58 5.42 22.51
CA LYS A 196 -7.88 6.79 22.07
C LYS A 196 -9.16 7.33 22.68
#